data_AF-A0A2W4SV35-F1
#
_entry.id   AF-A0A2W4SV35-F1
#
_cell.length_a   1.000
_cell.length_b   1.000
_cell.length_c   1.000
_cell.angle_alpha   90.00
_cell.angle_beta   90.00
_cell.angle_gamma   90.00
#
_symmetry.space_group_name_H-M   'P 1'
#
loop_
_entity.id
_entity.type
_entity.pdbx_description
1 polymer ?
#
loop_
_entity_poly.entity_id
_entity_poly.type
_entity_poly.pdbx_seq_one_letter_code
_entity_poly.pdbx_strand_id
1 'polypeptide(L)'
;MELLQPAFWELDSAALAAKYEKFAMLADGPAAAAFVTLEDWSNTGQPLSLAAARGLAEDLFRDDMTGRGMWSVGGIGVDPAGLRLPILDIIAGRDRIVPPGAALSTQGIGTAMPLDAGHVGMVVGGRAPQLLWDPLAGWLRD
;
A
#
# COMPACT_ATOMS: atom_id res chain seq x y z
N MET A 1 22.19 -5.12 4.26
CA MET A 1 21.86 -4.98 2.83
C MET A 1 20.36 -5.00 2.75
N GLU A 2 19.75 -3.95 2.21
CA GLU A 2 18.31 -3.92 1.98
C GLU A 2 17.94 -4.96 0.90
N LEU A 3 16.95 -5.80 1.18
CA LEU A 3 16.59 -6.94 0.32
C LEU A 3 15.28 -6.74 -0.44
N LEU A 4 14.38 -5.87 0.04
CA LEU A 4 13.03 -5.71 -0.53
C LEU A 4 12.97 -4.65 -1.63
N GLN A 5 13.81 -3.62 -1.56
CA GLN A 5 13.77 -2.49 -2.47
C GLN A 5 14.00 -2.86 -3.95
N PRO A 6 14.97 -3.75 -4.28
CA PRO A 6 15.14 -4.20 -5.66
C PRO A 6 13.89 -4.86 -6.23
N ALA A 7 13.15 -5.64 -5.41
CA ALA A 7 11.91 -6.28 -5.84
C ALA A 7 10.83 -5.25 -6.21
N PHE A 8 10.72 -4.13 -5.48
CA PHE A 8 9.79 -3.05 -5.86
C PHE A 8 10.19 -2.32 -7.14
N TRP A 9 11.50 -2.15 -7.39
CA TRP A 9 11.99 -1.54 -8.62
C TRP A 9 11.74 -2.38 -9.86
N GLU A 10 11.77 -3.72 -9.71
CA GLU A 10 11.51 -4.66 -10.80
C GLU A 10 10.04 -4.70 -11.24
N LEU A 11 9.08 -4.27 -10.39
CA LEU A 11 7.66 -4.25 -10.74
C LEU A 11 7.35 -3.41 -11.98
N ASP A 12 8.05 -2.28 -12.15
CA ASP A 12 7.92 -1.40 -13.31
C ASP A 12 9.17 -0.51 -13.48
N SER A 13 10.23 -1.11 -14.01
CA SER A 13 11.52 -0.43 -14.20
C SER A 13 11.44 0.76 -15.17
N ALA A 14 10.53 0.71 -16.15
CA ALA A 14 10.29 1.81 -17.07
C ALA A 14 9.63 3.00 -16.38
N ALA A 15 8.60 2.78 -15.55
CA ALA A 15 7.99 3.84 -14.76
C ALA A 15 8.98 4.42 -13.74
N LEU A 16 9.85 3.60 -13.17
CA LEU A 16 10.92 4.05 -12.28
C LEU A 16 11.87 5.01 -13.00
N ALA A 17 12.37 4.66 -14.18
CA ALA A 17 13.22 5.53 -14.98
C ALA A 17 12.51 6.85 -15.35
N ALA A 18 11.29 6.75 -15.89
CA ALA A 18 10.49 7.91 -16.30
C ALA A 18 10.19 8.85 -15.12
N LYS A 19 10.08 8.34 -13.89
CA LYS A 19 9.91 9.13 -12.67
C LYS A 19 11.12 10.05 -12.42
N TYR A 20 12.34 9.51 -12.53
CA TYR A 20 13.56 10.31 -12.34
C TYR A 20 13.88 11.23 -13.52
N GLU A 21 13.55 10.82 -14.75
CA GLU A 21 13.64 11.72 -15.92
C GLU A 21 12.76 12.96 -15.74
N LYS A 22 11.52 12.78 -15.26
CA LYS A 22 10.62 13.90 -14.94
C LYS A 22 11.20 14.80 -13.86
N PHE A 23 11.81 14.22 -12.81
CA PHE A 23 12.46 14.98 -11.75
C PHE A 23 13.62 15.83 -12.29
N ALA A 24 14.46 15.29 -13.18
CA ALA A 24 15.58 16.01 -13.77
C ALA A 24 15.16 17.24 -14.60
N MET A 25 13.89 17.30 -15.03
CA MET A 25 13.32 18.42 -15.77
C MET A 25 12.66 19.47 -14.86
N LEU A 26 12.58 19.24 -13.55
CA LEU A 26 12.03 20.21 -12.60
C LEU A 26 13.06 21.29 -12.27
N ALA A 27 12.59 22.53 -12.21
CA ALA A 27 13.38 23.60 -11.59
C ALA A 27 13.45 23.41 -10.07
N ASP A 28 14.52 23.92 -9.47
CA ASP A 28 14.64 23.98 -8.02
C ASP A 28 13.42 24.72 -7.43
N GLY A 29 12.80 24.10 -6.43
CA GLY A 29 11.60 24.65 -5.82
C GLY A 29 10.74 23.61 -5.11
N PRO A 30 9.52 23.98 -4.69
CA PRO A 30 8.67 23.13 -3.86
C PRO A 30 8.36 21.76 -4.47
N ALA A 31 8.18 21.68 -5.80
CA ALA A 31 7.91 20.42 -6.48
C ALA A 31 9.11 19.46 -6.45
N ALA A 32 10.32 19.98 -6.68
CA ALA A 32 11.55 19.20 -6.58
C ALA A 32 11.80 18.76 -5.12
N ALA A 33 11.59 19.65 -4.15
CA ALA A 33 11.74 19.31 -2.73
C ALA A 33 10.74 18.24 -2.27
N ALA A 34 9.48 18.34 -2.71
CA ALA A 34 8.44 17.34 -2.44
C ALA A 34 8.78 15.98 -3.04
N PHE A 35 9.33 15.96 -4.26
CA PHE A 35 9.82 14.73 -4.88
C PHE A 35 10.92 14.08 -4.03
N VAL A 36 11.97 14.84 -3.67
CA VAL A 36 13.08 14.32 -2.86
C VAL A 36 12.58 13.81 -1.51
N THR A 37 11.68 14.54 -0.85
CA THR A 37 11.10 14.13 0.44
C THR A 37 10.36 12.79 0.33
N LEU A 38 9.60 12.61 -0.75
CA LEU A 38 8.87 11.37 -0.99
C LEU A 38 9.81 10.20 -1.30
N GLU A 39 10.85 10.46 -2.10
CA GLU A 39 11.87 9.45 -2.40
C GLU A 39 12.65 9.07 -1.14
N ASP A 40 13.08 10.03 -0.32
CA ASP A 40 13.78 9.74 0.93
C ASP A 40 12.90 8.90 1.87
N TRP A 41 11.61 9.27 2.02
CA TRP A 41 10.67 8.47 2.80
C TRP A 41 10.52 7.04 2.25
N SER A 42 10.33 6.88 0.95
CA SER A 42 10.09 5.55 0.36
C SER A 42 11.33 4.67 0.32
N ASN A 43 12.53 5.27 0.28
CA ASN A 43 13.80 4.56 0.24
C ASN A 43 14.44 4.40 1.63
N THR A 44 13.76 4.84 2.69
CA THR A 44 14.17 4.63 4.08
C THR A 44 13.11 3.82 4.83
N GLY A 45 13.52 3.15 5.91
CA GLY A 45 12.63 2.34 6.71
C GLY A 45 13.30 1.88 8.00
N GLN A 46 12.48 1.52 8.98
CA GLN A 46 13.00 0.86 10.17
C GLN A 46 13.30 -0.60 9.85
N PRO A 47 14.39 -1.17 10.38
CA PRO A 47 14.71 -2.57 10.13
C PRO A 47 13.63 -3.48 10.73
N LEU A 48 13.23 -4.50 9.98
CA LEU A 48 12.38 -5.58 10.49
C LEU A 48 13.22 -6.59 11.25
N SER A 49 12.68 -7.14 12.33
CA SER A 49 13.30 -8.30 12.99
C SER A 49 13.31 -9.49 12.02
N LEU A 50 14.31 -10.38 12.15
CA LEU A 50 14.40 -11.56 11.29
C LEU A 50 13.13 -12.43 11.35
N ALA A 51 12.52 -12.55 12.53
CA ALA A 51 11.28 -13.30 12.71
C ALA A 51 10.11 -12.66 11.94
N ALA A 52 9.98 -11.33 11.98
CA ALA A 52 8.94 -10.61 11.23
C ALA A 52 9.16 -10.71 9.72
N ALA A 53 10.41 -10.54 9.25
CA ALA A 53 10.75 -10.68 7.84
C ALA A 53 10.49 -12.09 7.31
N ARG A 54 10.80 -13.13 8.11
CA ARG A 54 10.47 -14.51 7.80
C ARG A 54 8.96 -14.72 7.70
N GLY A 55 8.19 -14.31 8.70
CA GLY A 55 6.73 -14.46 8.68
C GLY A 55 6.10 -13.75 7.49
N LEU A 56 6.57 -12.55 7.15
CA LEU A 56 6.11 -11.84 5.95
C LEU A 56 6.41 -12.63 4.66
N ALA A 57 7.64 -13.10 4.48
CA ALA A 57 8.05 -13.79 3.25
C ALA A 57 7.44 -15.20 3.12
N GLU A 58 7.43 -15.97 4.20
CA GLU A 58 7.02 -17.37 4.20
C GLU A 58 5.51 -17.49 4.45
N ASP A 59 5.02 -17.00 5.59
CA ASP A 59 3.63 -17.22 5.98
C ASP A 59 2.64 -16.39 5.15
N LEU A 60 2.99 -15.13 4.84
CA LEU A 60 2.08 -14.22 4.14
C LEU A 60 2.24 -14.30 2.61
N PHE A 61 3.43 -14.01 2.07
CA PHE A 61 3.60 -13.96 0.61
C PHE A 61 3.64 -15.33 -0.06
N ARG A 62 4.46 -16.27 0.46
CA ARG A 62 4.58 -17.62 -0.14
C ARG A 62 3.36 -18.46 0.17
N ASP A 63 2.98 -18.51 1.44
CA ASP A 63 1.99 -19.44 1.92
C ASP A 63 0.60 -18.81 2.10
N ASP A 64 0.37 -17.52 1.85
CA ASP A 64 -0.97 -16.91 1.90
C ASP A 64 -1.82 -17.34 3.12
N MET A 65 -1.21 -17.43 4.31
CA MET A 65 -1.88 -17.92 5.52
C MET A 65 -3.12 -17.09 5.84
N THR A 66 -3.09 -15.78 5.56
CA THR A 66 -4.22 -14.87 5.73
C THR A 66 -5.33 -15.13 4.74
N GLY A 67 -5.03 -15.28 3.44
CA GLY A 67 -6.04 -15.55 2.41
C GLY A 67 -6.68 -16.93 2.56
N ARG A 68 -5.95 -17.90 3.15
CA ARG A 68 -6.46 -19.24 3.47
C ARG A 68 -7.17 -19.36 4.82
N GLY A 69 -7.26 -18.30 5.61
CA GLY A 69 -7.86 -18.35 6.96
C GLY A 69 -7.10 -19.24 7.95
N MET A 70 -5.80 -19.43 7.73
CA MET A 70 -4.91 -20.26 8.56
C MET A 70 -4.03 -19.43 9.50
N TRP A 71 -4.04 -18.11 9.34
CA TRP A 71 -3.20 -17.23 10.16
C TRP A 71 -3.70 -17.15 11.60
N SER A 72 -2.75 -17.19 12.55
CA SER A 72 -3.05 -17.06 13.97
C SER A 72 -2.07 -16.12 14.67
N VAL A 73 -2.57 -15.38 15.65
CA VAL A 73 -1.78 -14.46 16.47
C VAL A 73 -1.99 -14.83 17.93
N GLY A 74 -0.90 -15.16 18.64
CA GLY A 74 -0.99 -15.62 20.03
C GLY A 74 -1.83 -16.89 20.22
N GLY A 75 -1.89 -17.75 19.18
CA GLY A 75 -2.72 -18.97 19.17
C GLY A 75 -4.20 -18.72 18.84
N ILE A 76 -4.59 -17.48 18.54
CA ILE A 76 -5.96 -17.11 18.16
C ILE A 76 -6.03 -17.02 16.65
N GLY A 77 -6.90 -17.81 16.02
CA GLY A 77 -7.15 -17.74 14.57
C GLY A 77 -7.74 -16.39 14.17
N VAL A 78 -7.25 -15.83 13.07
CA VAL A 78 -7.72 -14.53 12.53
C VAL A 78 -8.75 -14.78 11.44
N ASP A 79 -9.98 -14.33 11.67
CA ASP A 79 -11.10 -14.43 10.72
C ASP A 79 -11.73 -13.05 10.49
N PRO A 80 -11.42 -12.38 9.36
CA PRO A 80 -12.05 -11.10 9.01
C PRO A 80 -13.58 -11.19 8.82
N ALA A 81 -14.12 -12.34 8.41
CA ALA A 81 -15.57 -12.50 8.21
C ALA A 81 -16.35 -12.54 9.53
N GLY A 82 -15.67 -12.83 10.65
CA GLY A 82 -16.25 -12.82 11.99
C GLY A 82 -16.35 -11.42 12.62
N LEU A 83 -15.75 -10.39 12.00
CA LEU A 83 -15.76 -9.02 12.54
C LEU A 83 -17.16 -8.39 12.44
N ARG A 84 -17.66 -7.86 13.57
CA ARG A 84 -18.98 -7.22 13.67
C ARG A 84 -18.89 -5.69 13.75
N LEU A 85 -17.94 -5.11 13.03
CA LEU A 85 -17.76 -3.66 12.93
C LEU A 85 -17.76 -3.22 11.45
N PRO A 86 -18.08 -1.96 11.14
CA PRO A 86 -17.92 -1.43 9.80
C PRO A 86 -16.47 -1.54 9.32
N ILE A 87 -16.29 -2.07 8.11
CA ILE A 87 -14.98 -2.15 7.44
C ILE A 87 -15.07 -1.35 6.15
N LEU A 88 -14.20 -0.36 5.99
CA LEU A 88 -14.00 0.35 4.72
C LEU A 88 -12.74 -0.20 4.05
N ASP A 89 -12.88 -0.69 2.83
CA ASP A 89 -11.80 -1.24 2.02
C ASP A 89 -11.45 -0.27 0.89
N ILE A 90 -10.38 0.49 1.06
CA ILE A 90 -9.97 1.56 0.13
C ILE A 90 -8.92 1.02 -0.84
N ILE A 91 -9.23 1.10 -2.12
CA ILE A 91 -8.51 0.34 -3.15
C ILE A 91 -7.94 1.30 -4.19
N ALA A 92 -6.61 1.33 -4.31
CA ALA A 92 -5.94 2.07 -5.38
C ALA A 92 -6.05 1.28 -6.70
N GLY A 93 -6.92 1.72 -7.61
CA GLY A 93 -7.26 0.97 -8.83
C GLY A 93 -6.10 0.77 -9.82
N ARG A 94 -5.02 1.56 -9.72
CA ARG A 94 -3.80 1.42 -10.55
C ARG A 94 -2.60 0.91 -9.75
N ASP A 95 -2.84 0.32 -8.59
CA ASP A 95 -1.79 -0.22 -7.73
C ASP A 95 -1.18 -1.49 -8.31
N ARG A 96 0.15 -1.53 -8.35
CA ARG A 96 0.95 -2.67 -8.80
C ARG A 96 1.65 -3.39 -7.64
N ILE A 97 1.66 -2.79 -6.45
CA ILE A 97 2.24 -3.34 -5.23
C ILE A 97 1.20 -4.18 -4.50
N VAL A 98 0.01 -3.61 -4.26
CA VAL A 98 -1.15 -4.32 -3.71
C VAL A 98 -2.25 -4.29 -4.78
N PRO A 99 -2.30 -5.28 -5.69
CA PRO A 99 -3.26 -5.25 -6.78
C PRO A 99 -4.71 -5.21 -6.28
N PRO A 100 -5.65 -4.57 -7.00
CA PRO A 100 -7.06 -4.51 -6.61
C PRO A 100 -7.71 -5.88 -6.36
N GLY A 101 -7.21 -6.95 -7.00
CA GLY A 101 -7.70 -8.30 -6.79
C GLY A 101 -7.38 -8.88 -5.40
N ALA A 102 -6.46 -8.28 -4.65
CA ALA A 102 -6.15 -8.64 -3.27
C ALA A 102 -7.05 -7.93 -2.24
N ALA A 103 -7.97 -7.07 -2.69
CA ALA A 103 -8.86 -6.31 -1.82
C ALA A 103 -9.80 -7.23 -1.03
N LEU A 104 -10.01 -6.91 0.25
CA LEU A 104 -10.82 -7.72 1.17
C LEU A 104 -12.29 -7.80 0.72
N SER A 105 -12.80 -6.72 0.14
CA SER A 105 -14.14 -6.64 -0.43
C SER A 105 -14.39 -7.60 -1.60
N THR A 106 -13.36 -8.12 -2.26
CA THR A 106 -13.50 -9.20 -3.26
C THR A 106 -14.02 -10.51 -2.65
N GLN A 107 -13.86 -10.67 -1.34
CA GLN A 107 -14.39 -11.78 -0.54
C GLN A 107 -15.78 -11.47 0.06
N GLY A 108 -16.38 -10.33 -0.31
CA GLY A 108 -17.67 -9.88 0.24
C GLY A 108 -17.58 -9.30 1.65
N ILE A 109 -16.38 -8.92 2.09
CA ILE A 109 -16.14 -8.39 3.44
C ILE A 109 -15.88 -6.88 3.36
N GLY A 110 -16.69 -6.10 4.09
CA GLY A 110 -16.60 -4.64 4.13
C GLY A 110 -17.20 -3.92 2.92
N THR A 111 -17.06 -2.60 2.91
CA THR A 111 -17.53 -1.70 1.86
C THR A 111 -16.35 -1.27 0.99
N ALA A 112 -16.40 -1.60 -0.31
CA ALA A 112 -15.35 -1.21 -1.26
C ALA A 112 -15.41 0.29 -1.61
N MET A 113 -14.25 0.94 -1.61
CA MET A 113 -14.04 2.30 -2.10
C MET A 113 -12.87 2.30 -3.12
N PRO A 114 -13.13 1.95 -4.39
CA PRO A 114 -12.12 2.00 -5.42
C PRO A 114 -11.83 3.45 -5.83
N LEU A 115 -10.55 3.81 -5.89
CA LEU A 115 -10.06 5.13 -6.27
C LEU A 115 -9.21 5.04 -7.54
N ASP A 116 -9.38 6.01 -8.45
CA ASP A 116 -8.54 6.15 -9.65
C ASP A 116 -7.16 6.76 -9.28
N ALA A 117 -6.37 5.99 -8.55
CA ALA A 117 -5.08 6.35 -8.00
C ALA A 117 -4.11 5.16 -8.04
N GLY A 118 -2.80 5.45 -7.96
CA GLY A 118 -1.79 4.44 -7.67
C GLY A 118 -1.47 4.42 -6.17
N HIS A 119 -0.72 3.41 -5.72
CA HIS A 119 -0.43 3.12 -4.30
C HIS A 119 -0.17 4.36 -3.42
N VAL A 120 0.96 5.02 -3.65
CA VAL A 120 1.38 6.19 -2.85
C VAL A 120 0.55 7.43 -3.19
N GLY A 121 0.28 7.65 -4.48
CA GLY A 121 -0.45 8.82 -4.97
C GLY A 121 -1.88 8.92 -4.45
N MET A 122 -2.48 7.80 -4.02
CA MET A 122 -3.77 7.76 -3.33
C MET A 122 -3.75 8.55 -2.02
N VAL A 123 -2.63 8.49 -1.29
CA VAL A 123 -2.51 9.08 0.06
C VAL A 123 -1.89 10.48 0.01
N VAL A 124 -0.82 10.68 -0.77
CA VAL A 124 -0.01 11.92 -0.73
C VAL A 124 -0.02 12.70 -2.05
N GLY A 125 -0.78 12.25 -3.06
CA GLY A 125 -0.87 12.96 -4.33
C GLY A 125 -1.68 14.25 -4.23
N GLY A 126 -1.49 15.17 -5.19
CA GLY A 126 -2.22 16.46 -5.18
C GLY A 126 -3.74 16.38 -5.26
N ARG A 127 -4.29 15.24 -5.71
CA ARG A 127 -5.75 14.95 -5.72
C ARG A 127 -6.22 14.17 -4.48
N ALA A 128 -5.31 13.75 -3.60
CA ALA A 128 -5.64 12.93 -2.42
C ALA A 128 -6.66 13.59 -1.46
N PRO A 129 -6.67 14.93 -1.26
CA PRO A 129 -7.69 15.54 -0.42
C PRO A 129 -9.12 15.20 -0.88
N GLN A 130 -9.40 15.37 -2.17
CA GLN A 130 -10.74 15.13 -2.72
C GLN A 130 -11.01 13.64 -2.99
N LEU A 131 -9.99 12.87 -3.38
CA LEU A 131 -10.15 11.45 -3.71
C LEU A 131 -10.25 10.54 -2.48
N LEU A 132 -9.48 10.82 -1.43
CA LEU A 132 -9.35 9.95 -0.26
C LEU A 132 -9.74 10.66 1.03
N TRP A 133 -9.16 11.81 1.33
CA TRP A 133 -9.22 12.37 2.68
C TRP A 133 -10.63 12.83 3.04
N ASP A 134 -11.30 13.57 2.16
CA ASP A 134 -12.66 14.05 2.39
C ASP A 134 -13.68 12.89 2.49
N PRO A 135 -13.66 11.89 1.57
CA PRO A 135 -14.50 10.69 1.71
C PRO A 135 -14.23 9.87 2.98
N LEU A 136 -12.97 9.65 3.33
CA LEU A 136 -12.59 8.90 4.54
C LEU A 136 -13.04 9.65 5.80
N ALA A 137 -12.84 10.97 5.85
CA ALA A 137 -13.32 11.79 6.95
C ALA A 137 -14.85 11.80 7.05
N GLY A 138 -15.56 11.72 5.92
CA GLY A 138 -16.99 11.47 5.88
C GLY A 138 -17.36 10.15 6.56
N TRP A 139 -16.76 9.05 6.09
CA TRP A 139 -17.02 7.72 6.61
C TRP A 139 -16.71 7.57 8.11
N LEU A 140 -15.65 8.21 8.61
CA LEU A 140 -15.29 8.17 10.04
C LEU A 140 -16.24 8.93 10.96
N ARG A 141 -17.06 9.85 10.43
CA ARG A 141 -18.03 10.62 11.21
C ARG A 141 -19.40 9.97 11.32
N ASP A 142 -19.68 9.03 10.41
CA ASP A 142 -20.94 8.27 10.35
C ASP A 142 -20.90 7.06 11.29
#